data_AF-A0A0G1RLP4-F1
#
_entry.id   AF-A0A0G1RLP4-F1
#
_cell.length_a   1.000
_cell.length_b   1.000
_cell.length_c   1.000
_cell.angle_alpha   90.00
_cell.angle_beta   90.00
_cell.angle_gamma   90.00
#
_symmetry.space_group_name_H-M   'P 1'
#
loop_
_entity.id
_entity.type
_entity.pdbx_description
1 polymer ?
#
loop_
_entity_poly.entity_id
_entity_poly.type
_entity_poly.pdbx_seq_one_letter_code
_entity_poly.pdbx_strand_id
1 'polypeptide(L)'
;MNEVYLGPESDQKYIATYLGGIRELDPIEIATLPKPIKLSDTLHMKRLIDIGRFWEITRQCIVECEQKYSVSITTVQPERYYTAQPTEADTIGGFHDPRSLGYQYWYHASFVLTLNERLVLKEIRTLELIRNFLHDCFHHSTFRSYRRAMRFPAASTGISKHRVPEVYREQYGINFRDKDGCSYSSAELTRHSPETINLNLLMDGVVIMVVSELMHNANKWLPAHTSGLERAIVNEIFLEPFDTALLPHAHSFYVAVTEPSRKFVAHWGGDTPIVLALQAMMSGELGAIKCFFEEKTGTTNVWEKMFKKPGFSIPENPDV
;
A
#
# COMPACT_ATOMS: atom_id res chain seq x y z
N MET A 1 -6.87 -6.98 -13.42
CA MET A 1 -7.14 -6.04 -12.30
C MET A 1 -8.18 -6.71 -11.43
N ASN A 2 -7.88 -6.89 -10.14
CA ASN A 2 -8.64 -7.79 -9.27
C ASN A 2 -9.72 -7.01 -8.51
N GLU A 3 -10.76 -6.62 -9.23
CA GLU A 3 -11.90 -5.89 -8.65
C GLU A 3 -13.21 -6.61 -8.91
N VAL A 4 -14.06 -6.67 -7.89
CA VAL A 4 -15.41 -7.24 -7.97
C VAL A 4 -16.43 -6.21 -7.50
N TYR A 5 -17.55 -6.13 -8.21
CA TYR A 5 -18.67 -5.28 -7.83
C TYR A 5 -19.77 -6.18 -7.28
N LEU A 6 -20.21 -5.90 -6.05
CA LEU A 6 -21.15 -6.73 -5.31
C LEU A 6 -22.55 -6.11 -5.30
N GLY A 7 -23.56 -6.96 -5.08
CA GLY A 7 -24.98 -6.59 -5.09
C GLY A 7 -25.71 -6.97 -6.39
N PRO A 8 -26.97 -6.54 -6.57
CA PRO A 8 -27.73 -6.77 -7.80
C PRO A 8 -27.03 -6.20 -9.04
N GLU A 9 -27.32 -6.74 -10.22
CA GLU A 9 -26.71 -6.30 -11.50
C GLU A 9 -26.79 -4.78 -11.72
N SER A 10 -27.89 -4.15 -11.31
CA SER A 10 -28.07 -2.69 -11.37
C SER A 10 -27.03 -1.92 -10.56
N ASP A 11 -26.68 -2.43 -9.37
CA ASP A 11 -25.67 -1.82 -8.51
C ASP A 11 -24.27 -2.07 -9.07
N GLN A 12 -23.99 -3.28 -9.57
CA GLN A 12 -22.72 -3.58 -10.22
C GLN A 12 -22.46 -2.65 -11.41
N LYS A 13 -23.47 -2.44 -12.27
CA LYS A 13 -23.40 -1.52 -13.40
C LYS A 13 -23.20 -0.06 -12.96
N TYR A 14 -23.89 0.35 -11.90
CA TYR A 14 -23.70 1.69 -11.31
C TYR A 14 -22.26 1.88 -10.82
N ILE A 15 -21.74 0.92 -10.03
CA ILE A 15 -20.38 0.95 -9.49
C ILE A 15 -19.35 1.01 -10.63
N ALA A 16 -19.50 0.16 -11.64
CA ALA A 16 -18.63 0.14 -12.81
C ALA A 16 -18.60 1.49 -13.53
N THR A 17 -19.77 2.10 -13.74
CA THR A 17 -19.90 3.41 -14.40
C THR A 17 -19.29 4.51 -13.54
N TYR A 18 -19.58 4.51 -12.24
CA TYR A 18 -19.09 5.50 -11.28
C TYR A 18 -17.56 5.48 -11.18
N LEU A 19 -16.97 4.29 -10.99
CA LEU A 19 -15.53 4.10 -10.94
C LEU A 19 -14.87 4.40 -12.29
N GLY A 20 -15.49 3.98 -13.39
CA GLY A 20 -15.02 4.29 -14.75
C GLY A 20 -14.88 5.79 -14.97
N GLY A 21 -15.92 6.56 -14.63
CA GLY A 21 -15.88 8.03 -14.73
C GLY A 21 -14.79 8.68 -13.90
N ILE A 22 -14.56 8.22 -12.66
CA ILE A 22 -13.44 8.71 -11.82
C ILE A 22 -12.09 8.41 -12.46
N ARG A 23 -11.93 7.22 -13.05
CA ARG A 23 -10.67 6.77 -13.65
C ARG A 23 -10.39 7.45 -14.98
N GLU A 24 -11.39 7.97 -15.67
CA GLU A 24 -11.20 8.76 -16.89
C GLU A 24 -10.61 10.15 -16.62
N LEU A 25 -10.78 10.69 -15.41
CA LEU A 25 -10.19 11.97 -15.01
C LEU A 25 -8.66 11.89 -15.02
N ASP A 26 -7.99 12.97 -15.42
CA ASP A 26 -6.55 13.13 -15.15
C ASP A 26 -6.42 13.39 -13.64
N PRO A 27 -5.83 12.46 -12.89
CA PRO A 27 -5.80 12.55 -11.43
C PRO A 27 -4.81 13.64 -10.97
N ILE A 28 -4.10 14.31 -11.88
CA ILE A 28 -3.33 15.51 -11.58
C ILE A 28 -4.17 16.62 -10.92
N GLU A 29 -5.47 16.67 -11.20
CA GLU A 29 -6.38 17.69 -10.63
C GLU A 29 -6.58 17.53 -9.11
N ILE A 30 -6.36 16.33 -8.59
CA ILE A 30 -6.41 16.04 -7.15
C ILE A 30 -5.01 15.94 -6.53
N ALA A 31 -3.96 16.06 -7.35
CA ALA A 31 -2.59 15.95 -6.88
C ALA A 31 -2.23 17.17 -6.03
N THR A 32 -1.72 16.92 -4.83
CA THR A 32 -1.15 17.97 -3.97
C THR A 32 0.35 18.20 -4.23
N LEU A 33 0.91 17.52 -5.24
CA LEU A 33 2.33 17.56 -5.55
C LEU A 33 2.72 18.89 -6.23
N PRO A 34 3.87 19.50 -5.87
CA PRO A 34 4.35 20.69 -6.54
C PRO A 34 4.93 20.35 -7.92
N LYS A 35 4.36 20.88 -9.01
CA LYS A 35 4.83 20.67 -10.40
C LYS A 35 5.02 19.18 -10.73
N PRO A 36 3.95 18.38 -10.69
CA PRO A 36 4.05 16.93 -10.83
C PRO A 36 4.59 16.52 -12.20
N ILE A 37 5.42 15.48 -12.19
CA ILE A 37 6.07 14.85 -13.33
C ILE A 37 5.58 13.40 -13.39
N LYS A 38 5.12 12.95 -14.56
CA LYS A 38 4.73 11.55 -14.78
C LYS A 38 5.97 10.69 -14.91
N LEU A 39 5.93 9.46 -14.42
CA LEU A 39 7.00 8.49 -14.60
C LEU A 39 7.25 8.17 -16.08
N SER A 40 6.22 8.29 -16.93
CA SER A 40 6.34 8.18 -18.39
C SER A 40 7.13 9.32 -19.05
N ASP A 41 7.32 10.46 -18.37
CA ASP A 41 8.19 11.55 -18.85
C ASP A 41 9.66 11.23 -18.59
N THR A 42 10.20 10.32 -19.40
CA THR A 42 11.56 9.82 -19.23
C THR A 42 12.63 10.92 -19.32
N LEU A 43 12.38 12.03 -20.01
CA LEU A 43 13.33 13.13 -20.11
C LEU A 43 13.46 13.90 -18.78
N HIS A 44 12.33 14.20 -18.13
CA HIS A 44 12.37 14.80 -16.80
C HIS A 44 12.85 13.80 -15.75
N MET A 45 12.39 12.55 -15.81
CA MET A 45 12.78 11.52 -14.84
C MET A 45 14.29 11.24 -14.85
N LYS A 46 14.96 11.25 -16.01
CA LYS A 46 16.43 11.10 -16.12
C LYS A 46 17.21 12.16 -15.34
N ARG A 47 16.63 13.33 -15.07
CA ARG A 47 17.26 14.36 -14.24
C ARG A 47 17.19 14.00 -12.76
N LEU A 48 16.08 13.42 -12.32
CA LEU A 48 15.79 13.10 -10.93
C LEU A 48 16.41 11.78 -10.46
N ILE A 49 16.40 10.76 -11.32
CA ILE A 49 16.81 9.40 -10.97
C ILE A 49 17.60 8.75 -12.13
N ASP A 50 18.22 7.61 -11.86
CA ASP A 50 18.68 6.68 -12.90
C ASP A 50 17.49 5.83 -13.35
N ILE A 51 16.86 6.26 -14.46
CA ILE A 51 15.68 5.58 -15.01
C ILE A 51 15.98 4.16 -15.53
N GLY A 52 17.22 3.91 -15.98
CA GLY A 52 17.61 2.59 -16.48
C GLY A 52 17.67 1.60 -15.33
N ARG A 53 18.39 1.98 -14.27
CA ARG A 53 18.51 1.19 -13.04
C ARG A 53 17.16 1.01 -12.34
N PHE A 54 16.32 2.05 -12.33
CA PHE A 54 14.96 1.99 -11.81
C PHE A 54 14.16 0.84 -12.42
N TRP A 55 14.10 0.76 -13.76
CA TRP A 55 13.33 -0.28 -14.44
C TRP A 55 13.99 -1.66 -14.37
N GLU A 56 15.32 -1.72 -14.36
CA GLU A 56 16.06 -2.97 -14.18
C GLU A 56 15.73 -3.63 -12.83
N ILE A 57 15.94 -2.91 -11.73
CA ILE A 57 15.68 -3.43 -10.38
C ILE A 57 14.20 -3.76 -10.21
N THR A 58 13.30 -2.86 -10.61
CA THR A 58 11.85 -3.07 -10.47
C THR A 58 11.39 -4.35 -11.16
N ARG A 59 11.85 -4.60 -12.39
CA ARG A 59 11.50 -5.84 -13.12
C ARG A 59 12.06 -7.08 -12.44
N GLN A 60 13.30 -7.02 -11.96
CA GLN A 60 13.90 -8.13 -11.22
C GLN A 60 13.09 -8.44 -9.95
N CYS A 61 12.76 -7.42 -9.15
CA CYS A 61 11.96 -7.58 -7.93
C CYS A 61 10.58 -8.17 -8.23
N ILE A 62 9.91 -7.73 -9.29
CA ILE A 62 8.60 -8.28 -9.68
C ILE A 62 8.72 -9.76 -10.06
N VAL A 63 9.66 -10.12 -10.93
CA VAL A 63 9.85 -11.52 -11.35
C VAL A 63 10.17 -12.42 -10.16
N GLU A 64 11.07 -11.98 -9.27
CA GLU A 64 11.42 -12.72 -8.07
C GLU A 64 10.22 -12.83 -7.11
N CYS A 65 9.43 -11.77 -6.96
CA CYS A 65 8.22 -11.79 -6.15
C CYS A 65 7.20 -12.82 -6.65
N GLU A 66 6.90 -12.81 -7.95
CA GLU A 66 5.90 -13.70 -8.54
C GLU A 66 6.35 -15.17 -8.43
N GLN A 67 7.65 -15.44 -8.56
CA GLN A 67 8.24 -16.77 -8.36
C GLN A 67 8.21 -17.21 -6.90
N LYS A 68 8.68 -16.36 -5.97
CA LYS A 68 8.82 -16.72 -4.55
C LYS A 68 7.48 -16.86 -3.84
N TYR A 69 6.54 -15.94 -4.12
CA TYR A 69 5.28 -15.83 -3.36
C TYR A 69 4.07 -16.41 -4.10
N SER A 70 4.24 -16.84 -5.36
CA SER A 70 3.15 -17.36 -6.20
C SER A 70 1.96 -16.38 -6.29
N VAL A 71 2.28 -15.09 -6.44
CA VAL A 71 1.32 -14.01 -6.67
C VAL A 71 1.57 -13.36 -8.03
N SER A 72 0.63 -12.55 -8.52
CA SER A 72 0.84 -11.74 -9.71
C SER A 72 0.81 -10.26 -9.37
N ILE A 73 1.82 -9.52 -9.82
CA ILE A 73 1.96 -8.09 -9.57
C ILE A 73 1.64 -7.32 -10.85
N THR A 74 0.56 -6.56 -10.80
CA THR A 74 0.23 -5.56 -11.82
C THR A 74 0.95 -4.25 -11.48
N THR A 75 1.78 -3.77 -12.40
CA THR A 75 2.46 -2.48 -12.23
C THR A 75 1.50 -1.31 -12.36
N VAL A 76 1.69 -0.27 -11.54
CA VAL A 76 1.05 1.03 -11.79
C VAL A 76 1.53 1.56 -13.13
N GLN A 77 0.60 2.05 -13.95
CA GLN A 77 0.93 2.60 -15.26
C GLN A 77 1.82 3.84 -15.11
N PRO A 78 2.94 3.97 -15.86
CA PRO A 78 3.84 5.12 -15.76
C PRO A 78 3.15 6.48 -15.97
N GLU A 79 2.07 6.52 -16.75
CA GLU A 79 1.27 7.71 -17.03
C GLU A 79 0.38 8.11 -15.84
N ARG A 80 0.16 7.19 -14.90
CA ARG A 80 -0.63 7.36 -13.68
C ARG A 80 0.26 7.43 -12.43
N TYR A 81 1.57 7.39 -12.58
CA TYR A 81 2.52 7.50 -11.48
C TYR A 81 3.16 8.89 -11.51
N TYR A 82 2.81 9.73 -10.55
CA TYR A 82 3.25 11.11 -10.49
C TYR A 82 4.27 11.28 -9.37
N THR A 83 5.30 12.06 -9.66
CA THR A 83 6.27 12.48 -8.68
C THR A 83 6.61 13.95 -8.74
N ALA A 84 7.27 14.47 -7.72
CA ALA A 84 7.76 15.83 -7.67
C ALA A 84 9.00 15.92 -6.78
N GLN A 85 9.79 16.97 -6.97
CA GLN A 85 10.82 17.35 -6.01
C GLN A 85 10.19 18.21 -4.90
N PRO A 86 10.64 18.08 -3.64
CA PRO A 86 10.24 19.00 -2.59
C PRO A 86 10.61 20.44 -2.96
N THR A 87 9.77 21.40 -2.56
CA THR A 87 9.94 22.83 -2.90
C THR A 87 11.01 23.51 -2.04
N GLU A 88 11.13 23.10 -0.79
CA GLU A 88 12.07 23.66 0.18
C GLU A 88 13.44 22.97 0.05
N ALA A 89 14.52 23.74 0.18
CA ALA A 89 15.88 23.26 -0.08
C ALA A 89 16.39 22.25 0.97
N ASP A 90 15.85 22.30 2.17
CA ASP A 90 16.22 21.54 3.37
C ASP A 90 15.25 20.40 3.69
N THR A 91 14.10 20.34 3.01
CA THR A 91 13.18 19.21 3.15
C THR A 91 13.74 17.97 2.47
N ILE A 92 13.75 16.83 3.18
CA ILE A 92 14.29 15.56 2.68
C ILE A 92 13.49 15.02 1.48
N GLY A 93 12.16 15.13 1.50
CA GLY A 93 11.28 14.53 0.49
C GLY A 93 11.11 13.01 0.67
N GLY A 94 10.74 12.31 -0.40
CA GLY A 94 10.54 10.85 -0.36
C GLY A 94 9.37 10.43 0.54
N PHE A 95 9.47 9.23 1.09
CA PHE A 95 8.60 8.73 2.16
C PHE A 95 8.66 9.56 3.45
N HIS A 96 9.69 10.38 3.65
CA HIS A 96 9.89 11.17 4.86
C HIS A 96 9.10 12.49 4.87
N ASP A 97 8.35 12.78 3.80
CA ASP A 97 7.56 14.00 3.66
C ASP A 97 6.05 13.67 3.69
N PRO A 98 5.26 14.29 4.59
CA PRO A 98 3.83 13.99 4.74
C PRO A 98 2.98 14.38 3.52
N ARG A 99 3.53 15.14 2.56
CA ARG A 99 2.87 15.45 1.29
C ARG A 99 2.91 14.27 0.30
N SER A 100 3.74 13.26 0.55
CA SER A 100 3.75 12.02 -0.23
C SER A 100 2.50 11.20 0.14
N LEU A 101 1.61 10.95 -0.82
CA LEU A 101 0.32 10.29 -0.59
C LEU A 101 0.33 8.79 -0.92
N GLY A 102 1.29 8.35 -1.74
CA GLY A 102 1.34 6.98 -2.26
C GLY A 102 0.18 6.65 -3.21
N TYR A 103 -0.14 5.37 -3.33
CA TYR A 103 -1.18 4.86 -4.21
C TYR A 103 -2.62 5.21 -3.80
N GLN A 104 -3.36 5.82 -4.73
CA GLN A 104 -4.76 6.21 -4.60
C GLN A 104 -5.67 5.30 -5.45
N TYR A 105 -6.29 4.32 -4.79
CA TYR A 105 -7.02 3.24 -5.47
C TYR A 105 -8.25 3.68 -6.29
N TRP A 106 -8.92 4.77 -5.91
CA TRP A 106 -10.05 5.30 -6.70
C TRP A 106 -9.62 5.73 -8.10
N TYR A 107 -8.42 6.31 -8.21
CA TYR A 107 -7.89 6.90 -9.43
C TYR A 107 -6.92 5.98 -10.19
N HIS A 108 -6.55 4.84 -9.57
CA HIS A 108 -5.43 4.00 -10.00
C HIS A 108 -4.17 4.81 -10.30
N ALA A 109 -3.86 5.76 -9.42
CA ALA A 109 -2.75 6.69 -9.59
C ALA A 109 -1.93 6.78 -8.31
N SER A 110 -0.64 7.09 -8.45
CA SER A 110 0.27 7.25 -7.31
C SER A 110 0.83 8.65 -7.28
N PHE A 111 0.98 9.20 -6.08
CA PHE A 111 1.51 10.54 -5.87
C PHE A 111 2.59 10.50 -4.80
N VAL A 112 3.84 10.50 -5.23
CA VAL A 112 4.98 10.35 -4.33
C VAL A 112 5.96 11.50 -4.49
N LEU A 113 6.53 11.97 -3.40
CA LEU A 113 7.69 12.87 -3.52
C LEU A 113 8.96 12.06 -3.79
N THR A 114 9.83 12.60 -4.61
CA THR A 114 11.22 12.14 -4.69
C THR A 114 12.02 12.70 -3.51
N LEU A 115 13.14 12.06 -3.17
CA LEU A 115 14.13 12.66 -2.29
C LEU A 115 14.75 13.90 -2.94
N ASN A 116 15.12 14.87 -2.11
CA ASN A 116 15.64 16.16 -2.52
C ASN A 116 17.01 16.02 -3.20
N GLU A 117 17.11 16.52 -4.44
CA GLU A 117 18.32 16.41 -5.26
C GLU A 117 19.54 17.14 -4.72
N ARG A 118 19.33 18.11 -3.83
CA ARG A 118 20.42 18.87 -3.18
C ARG A 118 21.00 18.17 -1.97
N LEU A 119 20.24 17.26 -1.37
CA LEU A 119 20.60 16.58 -0.12
C LEU A 119 21.03 15.13 -0.35
N VAL A 120 20.53 14.50 -1.42
CA VAL A 120 20.66 13.06 -1.64
C VAL A 120 21.13 12.75 -3.06
N LEU A 121 22.14 11.90 -3.16
CA LEU A 121 22.68 11.38 -4.41
C LEU A 121 21.61 10.71 -5.27
N LYS A 122 21.74 10.85 -6.60
CA LYS A 122 20.78 10.35 -7.59
C LYS A 122 20.47 8.87 -7.40
N GLU A 123 21.46 8.09 -7.02
CA GLU A 123 21.35 6.65 -6.83
C GLU A 123 20.44 6.31 -5.65
N ILE A 124 20.54 7.03 -4.54
CA ILE A 124 19.66 6.83 -3.37
C ILE A 124 18.25 7.35 -3.67
N ARG A 125 18.13 8.47 -4.39
CA ARG A 125 16.81 8.92 -4.90
C ARG A 125 16.16 7.86 -5.79
N THR A 126 16.95 7.14 -6.58
CA THR A 126 16.49 6.04 -7.42
C THR A 126 16.01 4.87 -6.58
N LEU A 127 16.77 4.46 -5.56
CA LEU A 127 16.39 3.39 -4.63
C LEU A 127 15.07 3.72 -3.91
N GLU A 128 14.94 4.92 -3.37
CA GLU A 128 13.72 5.34 -2.68
C GLU A 128 12.51 5.36 -3.64
N LEU A 129 12.69 5.81 -4.89
CA LEU A 129 11.61 5.76 -5.86
C LEU A 129 11.24 4.32 -6.26
N ILE A 130 12.20 3.39 -6.32
CA ILE A 130 11.94 1.95 -6.55
C ILE A 130 11.10 1.41 -5.39
N ARG A 131 11.47 1.68 -4.13
CA ARG A 131 10.71 1.27 -2.94
C ARG A 131 9.26 1.72 -3.04
N ASN A 132 9.05 3.01 -3.29
CA ASN A 132 7.72 3.59 -3.38
C ASN A 132 6.92 3.02 -4.56
N PHE A 133 7.55 2.84 -5.73
CA PHE A 133 6.89 2.27 -6.89
C PHE A 133 6.47 0.82 -6.67
N LEU A 134 7.36 -0.02 -6.14
CA LEU A 134 7.04 -1.42 -5.84
C LEU A 134 5.92 -1.51 -4.80
N HIS A 135 6.02 -0.75 -3.71
CA HIS A 135 4.97 -0.65 -2.69
C HIS A 135 3.60 -0.32 -3.30
N ASP A 136 3.56 0.71 -4.15
CA ASP A 136 2.34 1.13 -4.84
C ASP A 136 1.85 0.09 -5.85
N CYS A 137 2.73 -0.72 -6.47
CA CYS A 137 2.34 -1.85 -7.31
C CYS A 137 1.69 -3.00 -6.51
N PHE A 138 2.18 -3.32 -5.31
CA PHE A 138 1.52 -4.28 -4.42
C PHE A 138 0.10 -3.82 -4.08
N HIS A 139 -0.03 -2.54 -3.71
CA HIS A 139 -1.35 -1.98 -3.46
C HIS A 139 -2.21 -1.97 -4.71
N HIS A 140 -1.71 -1.54 -5.87
CA HIS A 140 -2.45 -1.58 -7.13
C HIS A 140 -3.02 -2.97 -7.44
N SER A 141 -2.21 -4.00 -7.23
CA SER A 141 -2.53 -5.42 -7.45
C SER A 141 -3.52 -6.01 -6.42
N THR A 142 -3.63 -5.41 -5.24
CA THR A 142 -4.48 -5.89 -4.16
C THR A 142 -5.94 -5.99 -4.59
N PHE A 143 -6.57 -7.12 -4.27
CA PHE A 143 -7.98 -7.39 -4.52
C PHE A 143 -8.88 -6.34 -3.86
N ARG A 144 -9.96 -5.97 -4.56
CA ARG A 144 -10.97 -5.05 -4.03
C ARG A 144 -12.37 -5.53 -4.35
N SER A 145 -13.24 -5.44 -3.36
CA SER A 145 -14.68 -5.51 -3.61
C SER A 145 -15.33 -4.17 -3.31
N TYR A 146 -16.33 -3.80 -4.11
CA TYR A 146 -17.08 -2.56 -3.93
C TYR A 146 -18.56 -2.85 -3.83
N ARG A 147 -19.26 -2.06 -3.01
CA ARG A 147 -20.72 -2.05 -2.88
C ARG A 147 -21.26 -0.65 -3.05
N ARG A 148 -22.53 -0.60 -3.44
CA ARG A 148 -23.31 0.63 -3.38
C ARG A 148 -23.94 0.78 -1.99
N ALA A 149 -23.71 1.91 -1.35
CA ALA A 149 -24.46 2.34 -0.18
C ALA A 149 -25.70 3.12 -0.67
N MET A 150 -26.88 2.49 -0.64
CA MET A 150 -28.14 3.18 -0.90
C MET A 150 -28.37 4.24 0.19
N ARG A 151 -28.17 5.51 -0.16
CA ARG A 151 -28.38 6.65 0.74
C ARG A 151 -29.59 7.45 0.25
N PHE A 152 -30.52 7.81 1.13
CA PHE A 152 -31.71 8.62 0.81
C PHE A 152 -31.38 9.83 -0.10
N PRO A 153 -32.19 10.25 -1.08
CA PRO A 153 -31.85 11.39 -1.93
C PRO A 153 -31.43 12.62 -1.12
N ALA A 154 -30.37 13.31 -1.55
CA ALA A 154 -29.98 14.56 -0.89
C ALA A 154 -31.13 15.58 -1.05
N ALA A 155 -31.52 16.24 0.04
CA ALA A 155 -32.59 17.24 0.01
C ALA A 155 -32.26 18.47 -0.85
N SER A 156 -30.97 18.65 -1.22
CA SER A 156 -30.52 19.69 -2.15
C SER A 156 -29.18 19.34 -2.79
N THR A 157 -28.84 20.05 -3.87
CA THR A 157 -27.53 20.01 -4.55
C THR A 157 -26.38 20.56 -3.70
N GLY A 158 -26.66 21.40 -2.70
CA GLY A 158 -25.64 21.84 -1.73
C GLY A 158 -25.24 20.74 -0.75
N ILE A 159 -26.19 19.88 -0.36
CA ILE A 159 -25.97 18.74 0.54
C ILE A 159 -25.29 17.57 -0.21
N SER A 160 -25.53 17.43 -1.53
CA SER A 160 -24.90 16.36 -2.32
C SER A 160 -23.37 16.51 -2.44
N LYS A 161 -22.84 17.74 -2.43
CA LYS A 161 -21.39 18.01 -2.52
C LYS A 161 -20.58 17.54 -1.31
N HIS A 162 -21.20 17.38 -0.15
CA HIS A 162 -20.55 16.94 1.08
C HIS A 162 -20.93 15.51 1.48
N ARG A 163 -21.59 14.77 0.58
CA ARG A 163 -21.95 13.38 0.86
C ARG A 163 -20.78 12.44 0.66
N VAL A 164 -20.67 11.50 1.58
CA VAL A 164 -19.86 10.29 1.41
C VAL A 164 -20.33 9.58 0.13
N PRO A 165 -19.41 9.09 -0.71
CA PRO A 165 -19.74 8.42 -1.98
C PRO A 165 -20.82 7.35 -1.85
N GLU A 166 -21.66 7.22 -2.87
CA GLU A 166 -22.64 6.12 -2.96
C GLU A 166 -21.97 4.76 -3.20
N VAL A 167 -20.68 4.74 -3.50
CA VAL A 167 -19.86 3.52 -3.64
C VAL A 167 -18.84 3.48 -2.50
N TYR A 168 -18.70 2.34 -1.84
CA TYR A 168 -17.64 2.12 -0.86
C TYR A 168 -16.88 0.83 -1.18
N ARG A 169 -15.60 0.81 -0.79
CA ARG A 169 -14.76 -0.38 -0.88
C ARG A 169 -15.01 -1.24 0.34
N GLU A 170 -15.70 -2.37 0.14
CA GLU A 170 -15.99 -3.33 1.19
C GLU A 170 -14.74 -4.11 1.58
N GLN A 171 -14.03 -4.69 0.62
CA GLN A 171 -12.81 -5.45 0.86
C GLN A 171 -11.59 -4.78 0.21
N TYR A 172 -10.47 -4.83 0.92
CA TYR A 172 -9.16 -4.48 0.44
C TYR A 172 -8.15 -5.52 0.89
N GLY A 173 -7.82 -6.45 0.00
CA GLY A 173 -7.02 -7.62 0.33
C GLY A 173 -7.66 -8.40 1.48
N ILE A 174 -6.99 -8.42 2.63
CA ILE A 174 -7.46 -9.14 3.83
C ILE A 174 -8.27 -8.27 4.80
N ASN A 175 -8.38 -6.96 4.56
CA ASN A 175 -9.14 -6.05 5.41
C ASN A 175 -10.52 -5.73 4.82
N PHE A 176 -11.49 -5.44 5.70
CA PHE A 176 -12.85 -5.07 5.29
C PHE A 176 -13.31 -3.78 5.95
N ARG A 177 -14.28 -3.13 5.32
CA ARG A 177 -15.02 -1.98 5.84
C ARG A 177 -16.50 -2.10 5.55
N ASP A 178 -17.31 -1.59 6.47
CA ASP A 178 -18.75 -1.44 6.23
C ASP A 178 -19.06 -0.14 5.46
N LYS A 179 -20.36 0.06 5.16
CA LYS A 179 -20.88 1.23 4.44
C LYS A 179 -20.63 2.56 5.15
N ASP A 180 -20.37 2.53 6.45
CA ASP A 180 -20.13 3.70 7.30
C ASP A 180 -18.61 3.93 7.48
N GLY A 181 -17.78 3.08 6.88
CA GLY A 181 -16.33 3.19 6.87
C GLY A 181 -15.64 2.56 8.09
N CYS A 182 -16.40 1.92 8.99
CA CYS A 182 -15.84 1.20 10.13
C CYS A 182 -15.03 0.00 9.62
N SER A 183 -13.84 -0.20 10.19
CA SER A 183 -12.93 -1.29 9.82
C SER A 183 -13.31 -2.59 10.54
N TYR A 184 -13.18 -3.72 9.84
CA TYR A 184 -13.30 -5.07 10.41
C TYR A 184 -12.29 -5.26 11.52
N SER A 185 -11.04 -4.86 11.28
CA SER A 185 -9.97 -4.96 12.25
C SER A 185 -9.82 -3.65 13.04
N SER A 186 -9.81 -3.75 14.38
CA SER A 186 -9.64 -2.60 15.27
C SER A 186 -8.20 -2.08 15.23
N ALA A 187 -8.02 -0.76 15.34
CA ALA A 187 -6.68 -0.14 15.45
C ALA A 187 -5.96 -0.57 16.75
N GLU A 188 -6.72 -0.90 17.79
CA GLU A 188 -6.18 -1.31 19.09
C GLU A 188 -5.50 -2.68 19.06
N LEU A 189 -5.81 -3.54 18.08
CA LEU A 189 -5.25 -4.90 17.99
C LEU A 189 -3.72 -4.89 17.91
N THR A 190 -3.13 -3.91 17.23
CA THR A 190 -1.67 -3.81 17.09
C THR A 190 -0.95 -3.62 18.43
N ARG A 191 -1.62 -3.11 19.46
CA ARG A 191 -1.05 -3.03 20.82
C ARG A 191 -0.86 -4.40 21.46
N HIS A 192 -1.53 -5.42 20.93
CA HIS A 192 -1.44 -6.82 21.35
C HIS A 192 -0.58 -7.66 20.38
N SER A 193 0.31 -7.02 19.62
CA SER A 193 1.36 -7.73 18.89
C SER A 193 2.36 -8.30 19.89
N PRO A 194 2.83 -9.56 19.73
CA PRO A 194 2.80 -10.36 18.49
C PRO A 194 1.55 -11.24 18.27
N GLU A 195 0.65 -11.36 19.23
CA GLU A 195 -0.47 -12.30 19.14
C GLU A 195 -1.51 -11.87 18.11
N THR A 196 -1.84 -10.58 18.07
CA THR A 196 -2.78 -10.00 17.10
C THR A 196 -2.25 -8.71 16.50
N ILE A 197 -2.82 -8.30 15.38
CA ILE A 197 -2.45 -7.07 14.69
C ILE A 197 -3.62 -6.52 13.90
N ASN A 198 -3.66 -5.21 13.70
CA ASN A 198 -4.59 -4.62 12.75
C ASN A 198 -4.30 -5.13 11.32
N LEU A 199 -5.31 -5.65 10.63
CA LEU A 199 -5.13 -6.25 9.30
C LEU A 199 -4.66 -5.26 8.23
N ASN A 200 -5.02 -3.97 8.31
CA ASN A 200 -4.50 -2.98 7.38
C ASN A 200 -3.00 -2.75 7.61
N LEU A 201 -2.58 -2.65 8.87
CA LEU A 201 -1.17 -2.48 9.20
C LEU A 201 -0.34 -3.74 8.87
N LEU A 202 -0.93 -4.93 9.02
CA LEU A 202 -0.30 -6.17 8.58
C LEU A 202 -0.04 -6.17 7.07
N MET A 203 -1.01 -5.74 6.25
CA MET A 203 -0.82 -5.63 4.80
C MET A 203 0.35 -4.71 4.47
N ASP A 204 0.38 -3.50 5.05
CA ASP A 204 1.44 -2.52 4.80
C ASP A 204 2.80 -3.06 5.28
N GLY A 205 2.85 -3.66 6.46
CA GLY A 205 4.06 -4.27 7.01
C GLY A 205 4.59 -5.43 6.18
N VAL A 206 3.71 -6.30 5.68
CA VAL A 206 4.07 -7.40 4.76
C VAL A 206 4.66 -6.85 3.46
N VAL A 207 4.02 -5.85 2.85
CA VAL A 207 4.52 -5.22 1.63
C VAL A 207 5.93 -4.66 1.85
N ILE A 208 6.15 -3.96 2.96
CA ILE A 208 7.45 -3.33 3.26
C ILE A 208 8.54 -4.37 3.48
N MET A 209 8.27 -5.43 4.25
CA MET A 209 9.24 -6.52 4.45
C MET A 209 9.62 -7.17 3.12
N VAL A 210 8.63 -7.45 2.27
CA VAL A 210 8.83 -8.10 0.97
C VAL A 210 9.57 -7.20 -0.01
N VAL A 211 9.16 -5.93 -0.14
CA VAL A 211 9.83 -4.96 -1.02
C VAL A 211 11.27 -4.76 -0.58
N SER A 212 11.52 -4.63 0.72
CA SER A 212 12.87 -4.47 1.26
C SER A 212 13.76 -5.68 0.95
N GLU A 213 13.27 -6.90 1.16
CA GLU A 213 13.98 -8.13 0.84
C GLU A 213 14.32 -8.23 -0.65
N LEU A 214 13.33 -8.04 -1.52
CA LEU A 214 13.51 -8.13 -2.98
C LEU A 214 14.51 -7.09 -3.47
N MET A 215 14.41 -5.85 -2.96
CA MET A 215 15.35 -4.80 -3.30
C MET A 215 16.75 -5.12 -2.79
N HIS A 216 16.91 -5.70 -1.60
CA HIS A 216 18.20 -6.10 -1.07
C HIS A 216 18.87 -7.15 -1.99
N ASN A 217 18.10 -8.13 -2.48
CA ASN A 217 18.59 -9.17 -3.39
C ASN A 217 18.92 -8.62 -4.79
N ALA A 218 18.12 -7.70 -5.31
CA ALA A 218 18.32 -7.09 -6.63
C ALA A 218 19.41 -6.02 -6.63
N ASN A 219 19.61 -5.34 -5.50
CA ASN A 219 20.56 -4.25 -5.40
C ASN A 219 21.97 -4.76 -5.05
N LYS A 220 22.81 -4.92 -6.08
CA LYS A 220 24.20 -5.36 -5.93
C LYS A 220 25.18 -4.25 -5.55
N TRP A 221 24.71 -3.05 -5.22
CA TRP A 221 25.57 -1.90 -5.05
C TRP A 221 25.06 -0.90 -4.02
N LEU A 222 25.95 -0.46 -3.14
CA LEU A 222 25.78 0.71 -2.29
C LEU A 222 26.88 1.71 -2.62
N PRO A 223 26.59 3.03 -2.64
CA PRO A 223 27.63 4.02 -2.85
C PRO A 223 28.70 3.92 -1.76
N ALA A 224 29.98 3.86 -2.16
CA ALA A 224 31.11 3.73 -1.25
C ALA A 224 31.27 4.93 -0.29
N HIS A 225 30.71 6.08 -0.67
CA HIS A 225 30.73 7.33 0.10
C HIS A 225 29.32 7.91 0.20
N THR A 226 28.68 7.71 1.35
CA THR A 226 27.38 8.30 1.69
C THR A 226 27.49 9.18 2.93
N SER A 227 26.77 10.29 2.93
CA SER A 227 26.59 11.14 4.11
C SER A 227 25.85 10.40 5.23
N GLY A 228 25.83 10.96 6.45
CA GLY A 228 25.09 10.37 7.57
C GLY A 228 23.59 10.23 7.29
N LEU A 229 22.98 11.25 6.67
CA LEU A 229 21.58 11.24 6.25
C LEU A 229 21.31 10.13 5.22
N GLU A 230 22.12 10.04 4.18
CA GLU A 230 21.98 9.04 3.13
C GLU A 230 22.11 7.62 3.64
N ARG A 231 23.03 7.39 4.58
CA ARG A 231 23.15 6.10 5.26
C ARG A 231 21.90 5.77 6.08
N ALA A 232 21.35 6.75 6.80
CA ALA A 232 20.11 6.55 7.53
C ALA A 232 18.94 6.19 6.59
N ILE A 233 18.83 6.86 5.43
CA ILE A 233 17.80 6.57 4.42
C ILE A 233 17.98 5.16 3.86
N VAL A 234 19.20 4.80 3.44
CA VAL A 234 19.49 3.46 2.91
C VAL A 234 19.17 2.37 3.94
N ASN A 235 19.61 2.56 5.18
CA ASN A 235 19.34 1.60 6.25
C ASN A 235 17.83 1.48 6.50
N GLU A 236 17.08 2.58 6.47
CA GLU A 236 15.62 2.55 6.57
C GLU A 236 14.96 1.78 5.43
N ILE A 237 15.35 2.02 4.17
CA ILE A 237 14.85 1.30 2.99
C ILE A 237 15.06 -0.21 3.15
N PHE A 238 16.22 -0.61 3.68
CA PHE A 238 16.58 -2.02 3.88
C PHE A 238 16.20 -2.59 5.25
N LEU A 239 15.39 -1.86 6.03
CA LEU A 239 14.93 -2.27 7.37
C LEU A 239 16.07 -2.61 8.35
N GLU A 240 17.22 -1.97 8.16
CA GLU A 240 18.38 -2.00 9.03
C GLU A 240 18.30 -0.89 10.10
N PRO A 241 19.08 -0.98 11.19
CA PRO A 241 19.14 0.10 12.18
C PRO A 241 19.56 1.44 11.55
N PHE A 242 18.78 2.50 11.81
CA PHE A 242 19.01 3.84 11.29
C PHE A 242 18.91 4.89 12.40
N ASP A 243 19.42 6.10 12.12
CA ASP A 243 19.33 7.23 13.04
C ASP A 243 17.91 7.82 13.04
N THR A 244 17.17 7.55 14.11
CA THR A 244 15.79 7.96 14.27
C THR A 244 15.63 9.47 14.48
N ALA A 245 16.69 10.18 14.90
CA ALA A 245 16.67 11.63 15.01
C ALA A 245 16.76 12.30 13.64
N LEU A 246 17.43 11.66 12.67
CA LEU A 246 17.48 12.13 11.28
C LEU A 246 16.18 11.85 10.53
N LEU A 247 15.51 10.73 10.83
CA LEU A 247 14.31 10.28 10.11
C LEU A 247 13.11 10.03 11.05
N PRO A 248 12.60 11.06 11.75
CA PRO A 248 11.56 10.89 12.77
C PRO A 248 10.23 10.37 12.22
N HIS A 249 9.89 10.74 10.98
CA HIS A 249 8.68 10.23 10.32
C HIS A 249 8.79 8.73 10.04
N ALA A 250 9.92 8.29 9.47
CA ALA A 250 10.14 6.87 9.22
C ALA A 250 10.25 6.05 10.52
N HIS A 251 10.84 6.62 11.58
CA HIS A 251 10.83 5.98 12.89
C HIS A 251 9.41 5.80 13.43
N SER A 252 8.56 6.83 13.33
CA SER A 252 7.16 6.75 13.76
C SER A 252 6.40 5.65 13.02
N PHE A 253 6.62 5.56 11.70
CA PHE A 253 6.04 4.50 10.88
C PHE A 253 6.60 3.12 11.25
N TYR A 254 7.92 3.00 11.47
CA TYR A 254 8.57 1.76 11.87
C TYR A 254 7.94 1.19 13.14
N VAL A 255 7.78 2.03 14.18
CA VAL A 255 7.17 1.64 15.46
C VAL A 255 5.68 1.28 15.30
N ALA A 256 4.94 2.02 14.47
CA ALA A 256 3.51 1.81 14.31
C ALA A 256 3.15 0.61 13.43
N VAL A 257 3.99 0.29 12.43
CA VAL A 257 3.65 -0.66 11.36
C VAL A 257 4.69 -1.76 11.22
N THR A 258 5.95 -1.39 11.01
CA THR A 258 6.99 -2.36 10.61
C THR A 258 7.35 -3.31 11.75
N GLU A 259 7.66 -2.78 12.92
CA GLU A 259 8.06 -3.59 14.08
C GLU A 259 6.95 -4.52 14.57
N PRO A 260 5.69 -4.07 14.77
CA PRO A 260 4.60 -4.96 15.14
C PRO A 260 4.36 -6.05 14.10
N SER A 261 4.43 -5.72 12.81
CA SER A 261 4.25 -6.70 11.73
C SER A 261 5.36 -7.75 11.73
N ARG A 262 6.63 -7.36 11.93
CA ARG A 262 7.75 -8.30 12.08
C ARG A 262 7.56 -9.23 13.26
N LYS A 263 7.15 -8.69 14.41
CA LYS A 263 6.89 -9.47 15.64
C LYS A 263 5.74 -10.46 15.43
N PHE A 264 4.65 -10.01 14.84
CA PHE A 264 3.49 -10.85 14.49
C PHE A 264 3.89 -11.99 13.55
N VAL A 265 4.54 -11.67 12.43
CA VAL A 265 4.98 -12.66 11.45
C VAL A 265 5.94 -13.68 12.07
N ALA A 266 6.92 -13.25 12.86
CA ALA A 266 7.86 -14.14 13.53
C ALA A 266 7.15 -15.09 14.51
N HIS A 267 6.21 -14.57 15.31
CA HIS A 267 5.43 -15.37 16.25
C HIS A 267 4.57 -16.43 15.55
N TRP A 268 3.93 -16.06 14.44
CA TRP A 268 3.09 -16.97 13.65
C TRP A 268 3.87 -17.83 12.66
N GLY A 269 5.19 -17.94 12.74
CA GLY A 269 5.96 -18.92 11.95
C GLY A 269 6.64 -18.38 10.69
N GLY A 270 7.04 -17.10 10.70
CA GLY A 270 7.98 -16.53 9.73
C GLY A 270 7.36 -16.37 8.33
N ASP A 271 7.97 -16.94 7.30
CA ASP A 271 7.58 -16.68 5.91
C ASP A 271 6.17 -17.16 5.55
N THR A 272 5.64 -18.16 6.27
CA THR A 272 4.32 -18.75 5.97
C THR A 272 3.18 -17.71 6.04
N PRO A 273 2.98 -16.96 7.15
CA PRO A 273 1.98 -15.90 7.20
C PRO A 273 2.22 -14.77 6.18
N ILE A 274 3.46 -14.49 5.77
CA ILE A 274 3.74 -13.53 4.68
C ILE A 274 3.14 -14.03 3.36
N VAL A 275 3.46 -15.27 2.97
CA VAL A 275 2.98 -15.87 1.72
C VAL A 275 1.46 -15.91 1.70
N LEU A 276 0.84 -16.40 2.78
CA LEU A 276 -0.62 -16.51 2.88
C LEU A 276 -1.29 -15.13 2.87
N ALA A 277 -0.72 -14.14 3.55
CA ALA A 277 -1.23 -12.77 3.52
C ALA A 277 -1.16 -12.17 2.11
N LEU A 278 -0.03 -12.32 1.41
CA LEU A 278 0.12 -11.84 0.03
C LEU A 278 -0.87 -12.51 -0.92
N GLN A 279 -1.01 -13.83 -0.86
CA GLN A 279 -1.96 -14.57 -1.70
C GLN A 279 -3.39 -14.12 -1.45
N ALA A 280 -3.79 -13.99 -0.18
CA ALA A 280 -5.10 -13.48 0.20
C ALA A 280 -5.29 -12.00 -0.20
N MET A 281 -4.24 -11.18 -0.10
CA MET A 281 -4.27 -9.79 -0.56
C MET A 281 -4.53 -9.69 -2.06
N MET A 282 -3.93 -10.55 -2.88
CA MET A 282 -4.07 -10.49 -4.34
C MET A 282 -5.35 -11.16 -4.84
N SER A 283 -5.81 -12.22 -4.18
CA SER A 283 -6.99 -12.99 -4.61
C SER A 283 -8.31 -12.52 -3.97
N GLY A 284 -8.25 -11.95 -2.77
CA GLY A 284 -9.43 -11.73 -1.92
C GLY A 284 -9.86 -12.97 -1.12
N GLU A 285 -9.25 -14.13 -1.37
CA GLU A 285 -9.61 -15.40 -0.74
C GLU A 285 -8.92 -15.57 0.61
N LEU A 286 -9.71 -15.72 1.67
CA LEU A 286 -9.18 -15.84 3.04
C LEU A 286 -9.05 -17.28 3.54
N GLY A 287 -9.54 -18.28 2.79
CA GLY A 287 -9.64 -19.66 3.27
C GLY A 287 -8.31 -20.20 3.80
N ALA A 288 -7.25 -20.10 2.99
CA ALA A 288 -5.94 -20.64 3.37
C ALA A 288 -5.34 -19.98 4.61
N ILE A 289 -5.43 -18.64 4.72
CA ILE A 289 -4.93 -17.94 5.90
C ILE A 289 -5.79 -18.21 7.14
N LYS A 290 -7.11 -18.34 7.00
CA LYS A 290 -8.01 -18.73 8.11
C LYS A 290 -7.68 -20.13 8.63
N CYS A 291 -7.62 -21.12 7.74
CA CYS A 291 -7.28 -22.50 8.10
C CYS A 291 -5.92 -22.57 8.80
N PHE A 292 -4.93 -21.81 8.32
CA PHE A 292 -3.63 -21.71 8.97
C PHE A 292 -3.72 -21.30 10.44
N PHE A 293 -4.48 -20.26 10.79
CA PHE A 293 -4.64 -19.86 12.20
C PHE A 293 -5.42 -20.90 13.01
N GLU A 294 -6.43 -21.53 12.42
CA GLU A 294 -7.21 -22.59 13.09
C GLU A 294 -6.33 -23.80 13.42
N GLU A 295 -5.51 -24.26 12.47
CA GLU A 295 -4.55 -25.35 12.66
C GLU A 295 -3.50 -25.01 13.73
N LYS A 296 -2.99 -23.77 13.73
CA LYS A 296 -1.99 -23.32 14.71
C LYS A 296 -2.54 -23.23 16.13
N THR A 297 -3.82 -22.95 16.29
CA THR A 297 -4.45 -22.72 17.60
C THR A 297 -5.33 -23.88 18.08
N GLY A 298 -5.65 -24.83 17.21
CA GLY A 298 -6.63 -25.90 17.47
C GLY A 298 -8.06 -25.37 17.71
N THR A 299 -8.35 -24.13 17.30
CA THR A 299 -9.62 -23.44 17.60
C THR A 299 -10.33 -23.04 16.33
N THR A 300 -11.61 -23.39 16.20
CA THR A 300 -12.44 -22.99 15.05
C THR A 300 -12.83 -21.50 15.12
N ASN A 301 -12.99 -20.87 13.95
CA ASN A 301 -13.33 -19.46 13.77
C ASN A 301 -12.37 -18.51 14.52
N VAL A 302 -11.12 -18.92 14.67
CA VAL A 302 -10.13 -18.15 15.44
C VAL A 302 -9.80 -16.83 14.74
N TRP A 303 -9.84 -16.80 13.41
CA TRP A 303 -9.63 -15.59 12.62
C TRP A 303 -10.62 -14.49 13.02
N GLU A 304 -11.92 -14.80 13.02
CA GLU A 304 -12.95 -13.85 13.44
C GLU A 304 -12.78 -13.46 14.91
N LYS A 305 -12.48 -14.43 15.79
CA LYS A 305 -12.27 -14.14 17.22
C LYS A 305 -11.09 -13.20 17.46
N MET A 306 -10.02 -13.32 16.67
CA MET A 306 -8.81 -12.52 16.82
C MET A 306 -8.92 -11.15 16.16
N PHE A 307 -9.50 -11.09 14.96
CA PHE A 307 -9.37 -9.91 14.11
C PHE A 307 -10.68 -9.14 13.91
N LYS A 308 -11.85 -9.76 14.09
CA LYS A 308 -13.14 -9.09 13.90
C LYS A 308 -13.47 -8.21 15.09
N LYS A 309 -13.67 -6.92 14.84
CA LYS A 309 -14.20 -5.98 15.82
C LYS A 309 -15.62 -6.40 16.24
N PRO A 310 -15.95 -6.42 17.55
CA PRO A 310 -17.30 -6.70 18.01
C PRO A 310 -18.34 -5.79 17.34
N GLY A 311 -19.46 -6.38 16.92
CA GLY A 311 -20.54 -5.66 16.23
C GLY A 311 -20.26 -5.33 14.76
N PHE A 312 -19.08 -5.65 14.23
CA PHE A 312 -18.82 -5.49 12.80
C PHE A 312 -19.72 -6.42 11.99
N SER A 313 -20.43 -5.86 11.01
CA SER A 313 -21.25 -6.60 10.08
C SER A 313 -21.17 -5.98 8.71
N ILE A 314 -21.14 -6.84 7.70
CA ILE A 314 -21.33 -6.46 6.31
C ILE A 314 -22.73 -6.98 5.96
N PRO A 315 -23.60 -6.19 5.29
CA PRO A 315 -24.89 -6.68 4.84
C PRO A 315 -24.69 -7.99 4.06
N GLU A 316 -25.43 -9.03 4.46
CA GLU A 316 -25.23 -10.43 4.06
C GLU A 316 -24.71 -10.59 2.62
N ASN A 317 -23.50 -11.11 2.52
CA ASN A 317 -23.13 -11.93 1.37
C ASN A 317 -23.58 -13.35 1.75
N PRO A 318 -24.43 -14.03 0.95
CA PRO A 318 -24.90 -15.37 1.27
C PRO A 318 -23.79 -16.44 1.35
N ASP A 319 -22.55 -16.10 0.94
CA ASP A 319 -21.45 -17.05 0.74
C ASP A 319 -20.12 -16.64 1.43
N VAL A 320 -20.16 -15.98 2.61
CA VAL A 320 -18.98 -15.81 3.50
C VAL A 320 -19.24 -16.43 4.87
#